data_AF-A0A2E7DKZ2-F1
#
_entry.id   AF-A0A2E7DKZ2-F1
#
_cell.length_a   1.000
_cell.length_b   1.000
_cell.length_c   1.000
_cell.angle_alpha   90.00
_cell.angle_beta   90.00
_cell.angle_gamma   90.00
#
_symmetry.space_group_name_H-M   'P 1'
#
loop_
_entity.id
_entity.type
_entity.pdbx_description
1 polymer ?
#
loop_
_entity_poly.entity_id
_entity_poly.type
_entity_poly.pdbx_seq_one_letter_code
_entity_poly.pdbx_strand_id
1 'polypeptide(L)'
;MKRIKVTFDTWIQLLGMMGVLGGLVFVGLEMRQSQTIAVAGQTQARWQMLADFQLAQMEDQVIGRRLLAESTLNDIDPRSLNEDEYELFSMIHQWRMISIQNVYQQREMGLLPDDVWEQVRGRIESQWQNCHLRRFFEGVIPSLQTFIQSLPEECVSEYPK
;
A
#
# COMPACT_ATOMS: atom_id res chain seq x y z
N MET A 1 39.88 24.60 -47.30
CA MET A 1 39.39 23.96 -46.05
C MET A 1 40.32 24.35 -44.92
N LYS A 2 39.84 25.08 -43.91
CA LYS A 2 40.63 25.48 -42.74
C LYS A 2 40.91 24.24 -41.87
N ARG A 3 42.17 23.83 -41.70
CA ARG A 3 42.56 22.79 -40.74
C ARG A 3 42.51 23.38 -39.34
N ILE A 4 41.49 23.06 -38.56
CA ILE A 4 41.44 23.39 -37.14
C ILE A 4 42.47 22.50 -36.44
N LYS A 5 43.57 23.07 -35.94
CA LYS A 5 44.54 22.37 -35.09
C LYS A 5 43.99 22.39 -33.66
N VAL A 6 43.41 21.30 -33.22
CA VAL A 6 43.00 21.11 -31.82
C VAL A 6 44.22 20.61 -31.04
N THR A 7 44.60 21.33 -29.99
CA THR A 7 45.69 20.97 -29.07
C THR A 7 45.37 19.70 -28.28
N PHE A 8 46.39 18.92 -27.94
CA PHE A 8 46.24 17.66 -27.20
C PHE A 8 45.56 17.87 -25.83
N ASP A 9 45.86 18.97 -25.15
CA ASP A 9 45.20 19.35 -23.88
C ASP A 9 43.69 19.53 -24.02
N THR A 10 43.24 20.08 -25.16
CA THR A 10 41.80 20.25 -25.44
C THR A 10 41.11 18.90 -25.61
N TRP A 11 41.80 17.90 -26.16
CA TRP A 11 41.28 16.52 -26.25
C TRP A 11 41.19 15.86 -24.89
N ILE A 12 42.21 16.01 -24.04
CA ILE A 12 42.19 15.48 -22.67
C ILE A 12 41.04 16.12 -21.87
N GLN A 13 40.88 17.44 -21.96
CA GLN A 13 39.81 18.15 -21.27
C GLN A 13 38.42 17.68 -21.74
N LEU A 14 38.23 17.51 -23.05
CA LEU A 14 36.97 17.01 -23.60
C LEU A 14 36.69 15.57 -23.15
N LEU A 15 37.70 14.69 -23.16
CA LEU A 15 37.57 13.32 -22.64
C LEU A 15 37.27 13.29 -21.14
N GLY A 16 37.90 14.17 -20.36
CA GLY A 16 37.62 14.31 -18.92
C GLY A 16 36.19 14.75 -18.65
N MET A 17 35.70 15.76 -19.40
CA MET A 17 34.31 16.21 -19.30
C MET A 17 33.32 15.12 -19.76
N MET A 18 33.63 14.38 -20.82
CA MET A 18 32.82 13.22 -21.24
C MET A 18 32.83 12.11 -20.20
N GLY A 19 33.95 11.89 -19.50
CA GLY A 19 34.04 10.94 -18.39
C GLY A 19 33.11 11.31 -17.23
N VAL A 20 33.09 12.58 -16.84
CA VAL A 20 32.16 13.09 -15.80
C VAL A 20 30.70 12.92 -16.25
N LEU A 21 30.37 13.31 -17.48
CA LEU A 21 29.03 13.14 -18.04
C LEU A 21 28.62 11.66 -18.09
N GLY A 22 29.51 10.78 -18.52
CA GLY A 22 29.29 9.33 -18.54
C GLY A 22 29.05 8.77 -17.14
N GLY A 23 29.82 9.23 -16.15
CA GLY A 23 29.62 8.88 -14.75
C GLY A 23 28.24 9.29 -14.22
N LEU A 24 27.80 10.52 -14.52
CA LEU A 24 26.48 11.01 -14.11
C LEU A 24 25.33 10.22 -14.76
N VAL A 25 25.48 9.84 -16.03
CA VAL A 25 24.48 8.99 -16.72
C VAL A 25 24.41 7.61 -16.05
N PHE A 26 25.56 7.00 -15.75
CA PHE A 26 25.60 5.71 -15.07
C PHE A 26 24.94 5.75 -13.69
N VAL A 27 25.24 6.76 -12.88
CA VAL A 27 24.59 6.98 -11.57
C VAL A 27 23.09 7.17 -11.73
N GLY A 28 22.65 7.95 -12.72
CA GLY A 28 21.21 8.14 -12.98
C GLY A 28 20.49 6.84 -13.32
N LEU A 29 21.12 5.96 -14.10
CA LEU A 29 20.58 4.64 -14.42
C LEU A 29 20.54 3.72 -13.19
N GLU A 30 21.59 3.72 -12.37
CA GLU A 30 21.66 2.93 -11.14
C GLU A 30 20.60 3.37 -10.12
N MET A 31 20.38 4.68 -9.94
CA MET A 31 19.32 5.20 -9.07
C MET A 31 17.93 4.77 -9.55
N ARG A 32 17.66 4.82 -10.86
CA ARG A 32 16.38 4.35 -11.43
C ARG A 32 16.17 2.85 -11.20
N GLN A 33 17.21 2.05 -11.38
CA GLN A 33 17.16 0.61 -11.11
C GLN A 33 16.90 0.34 -9.63
N SER A 34 17.62 1.03 -8.74
CA SER A 34 17.45 0.92 -7.28
C SER A 34 16.02 1.26 -6.85
N GLN A 35 15.44 2.34 -7.37
CA GLN A 35 14.04 2.69 -7.14
C GLN A 35 13.09 1.58 -7.61
N THR A 36 13.33 1.01 -8.79
CA THR A 36 12.50 -0.07 -9.34
C THR A 36 12.56 -1.33 -8.46
N ILE A 37 13.75 -1.68 -7.97
CA ILE A 37 13.94 -2.81 -7.04
C ILE A 37 13.23 -2.55 -5.71
N ALA A 38 13.32 -1.33 -5.18
CA ALA A 38 12.65 -0.96 -3.94
C ALA A 38 11.11 -1.11 -4.07
N VAL A 39 10.52 -0.59 -5.15
CA VAL A 39 9.07 -0.73 -5.42
C VAL A 39 8.67 -2.21 -5.57
N ALA A 40 9.46 -2.99 -6.31
CA ALA A 40 9.22 -4.43 -6.46
C ALA A 40 9.30 -5.17 -5.12
N GLY A 41 10.29 -4.85 -4.28
CA GLY A 41 10.44 -5.41 -2.94
C GLY A 41 9.27 -5.08 -2.01
N GLN A 42 8.79 -3.84 -2.02
CA GLN A 42 7.59 -3.45 -1.26
C GLN A 42 6.33 -4.16 -1.75
N THR A 43 6.19 -4.31 -3.07
CA THR A 43 5.10 -5.06 -3.70
C THR A 43 5.13 -6.52 -3.28
N GLN A 44 6.31 -7.17 -3.35
CA GLN A 44 6.49 -8.55 -2.92
C GLN A 44 6.19 -8.74 -1.42
N ALA A 45 6.67 -7.84 -0.56
CA ALA A 45 6.40 -7.91 0.88
C ALA A 45 4.90 -7.81 1.19
N ARG A 46 4.16 -6.96 0.46
CA ARG A 46 2.71 -6.86 0.57
C ARG A 46 2.01 -8.15 0.13
N TRP A 47 2.46 -8.78 -0.96
CA TRP A 47 1.93 -10.07 -1.39
C TRP A 47 2.24 -11.20 -0.39
N GLN A 48 3.41 -11.18 0.23
CA GLN A 48 3.74 -12.13 1.28
C GLN A 48 2.82 -11.96 2.50
N MET A 49 2.61 -10.72 2.97
CA MET A 49 1.67 -10.44 4.07
C MET A 49 0.25 -10.93 3.76
N LEU A 50 -0.20 -10.80 2.52
CA LEU A 50 -1.50 -11.32 2.06
C LEU A 50 -1.53 -12.85 2.06
N ALA A 51 -0.48 -13.50 1.55
CA ALA A 51 -0.37 -14.94 1.52
C ALA A 51 -0.33 -15.55 2.92
N ASP A 52 0.45 -14.96 3.84
CA ASP A 52 0.57 -15.43 5.22
C ASP A 52 -0.78 -15.33 5.95
N PHE A 53 -1.51 -14.22 5.75
CA PHE A 53 -2.86 -14.08 6.27
C PHE A 53 -3.81 -15.14 5.71
N GLN A 54 -3.79 -15.37 4.39
CA GLN A 54 -4.62 -16.40 3.76
C GLN A 54 -4.32 -17.80 4.34
N LEU A 55 -3.05 -18.14 4.53
CA LEU A 55 -2.63 -19.42 5.11
C LEU A 55 -3.12 -19.57 6.55
N ALA A 56 -2.96 -18.54 7.39
CA ALA A 56 -3.43 -18.55 8.78
C ALA A 56 -4.95 -18.80 8.88
N GLN A 57 -5.73 -18.38 7.89
CA GLN A 57 -7.18 -18.61 7.84
C GLN A 57 -7.55 -20.02 7.33
N MET A 58 -6.66 -20.66 6.56
CA MET A 58 -6.83 -22.04 6.09
C MET A 58 -6.48 -23.07 7.17
N GLU A 59 -5.60 -22.74 8.11
CA GLU A 59 -5.21 -23.57 9.24
C GLU A 59 -6.31 -23.62 10.31
N ASP A 60 -7.33 -24.46 10.07
CA ASP A 60 -8.37 -24.88 11.03
C ASP A 60 -9.46 -23.84 11.40
N GLN A 61 -9.42 -22.62 10.85
CA GLN A 61 -10.46 -21.61 11.09
C GLN A 61 -11.66 -21.69 10.12
N VAL A 62 -12.58 -22.65 10.30
CA VAL A 62 -13.80 -22.78 9.47
C VAL A 62 -14.61 -21.48 9.44
N ILE A 63 -14.77 -20.84 10.61
CA ILE A 63 -15.51 -19.58 10.76
C ILE A 63 -14.78 -18.44 10.04
N GLY A 64 -13.45 -18.33 10.18
CA GLY A 64 -12.64 -17.32 9.49
C GLY A 64 -12.76 -17.44 7.97
N ARG A 65 -12.69 -18.66 7.42
CA ARG A 65 -12.93 -18.90 5.99
C ARG A 65 -14.32 -18.52 5.54
N ARG A 66 -15.35 -18.80 6.35
CA ARG A 66 -16.74 -18.41 6.04
C ARG A 66 -16.87 -16.90 5.99
N LEU A 67 -16.36 -16.18 6.99
CA LEU A 67 -16.36 -14.71 7.03
C LEU A 67 -15.60 -14.10 5.84
N LEU A 68 -14.50 -14.70 5.41
CA LEU A 68 -13.72 -14.22 4.25
C LEU A 68 -14.34 -14.57 2.90
N ALA A 69 -15.13 -15.63 2.82
CA ALA A 69 -15.91 -15.97 1.63
C ALA A 69 -17.13 -15.06 1.45
N GLU A 70 -17.52 -14.33 2.49
CA GLU A 70 -18.66 -13.42 2.46
C GLU A 70 -18.30 -12.12 1.73
N SER A 71 -18.95 -11.90 0.58
CA SER A 71 -18.76 -10.69 -0.24
C SER A 71 -19.18 -9.40 0.48
N THR A 72 -19.86 -9.54 1.61
CA THR A 72 -20.50 -8.49 2.41
C THR A 72 -19.87 -8.39 3.80
N LEU A 73 -18.59 -8.76 3.98
CA LEU A 73 -17.93 -8.70 5.30
C LEU A 73 -18.01 -7.31 5.97
N ASN A 74 -18.03 -6.24 5.17
CA ASN A 74 -18.21 -4.87 5.68
C ASN A 74 -19.66 -4.55 6.08
N ASP A 75 -20.64 -5.34 5.64
CA ASP A 75 -22.06 -5.17 5.89
C ASP A 75 -22.58 -6.07 7.03
N ILE A 76 -21.69 -6.81 7.70
CA ILE A 76 -22.04 -7.60 8.88
C ILE A 76 -22.21 -6.65 10.08
N ASP A 77 -23.35 -6.74 10.78
CA ASP A 77 -23.51 -6.12 12.10
C ASP A 77 -22.75 -6.95 13.15
N PRO A 78 -21.68 -6.43 13.78
CA PRO A 78 -20.90 -7.21 14.73
C PRO A 78 -21.70 -7.70 15.94
N ARG A 79 -22.86 -7.07 16.23
CA ARG A 79 -23.76 -7.47 17.32
C ARG A 79 -24.58 -8.73 17.02
N SER A 80 -24.64 -9.18 15.75
CA SER A 80 -25.30 -10.43 15.39
C SER A 80 -24.40 -11.66 15.50
N LEU A 81 -23.10 -11.45 15.74
CA LEU A 81 -22.11 -12.52 15.83
C LEU A 81 -22.08 -13.12 17.24
N ASN A 82 -21.80 -14.43 17.32
CA ASN A 82 -21.40 -15.04 18.59
C ASN A 82 -19.94 -14.66 18.96
N GLU A 83 -19.46 -15.06 20.14
CA GLU A 83 -18.13 -14.69 20.63
C GLU A 83 -17.00 -15.10 19.66
N ASP A 84 -16.95 -16.38 19.28
CA ASP A 84 -15.92 -16.91 18.37
C ASP A 84 -15.96 -16.23 17.00
N GLU A 85 -17.16 -15.96 16.48
CA GLU A 85 -17.36 -15.21 15.23
C GLU A 85 -16.87 -13.78 15.35
N TYR A 86 -17.17 -13.10 16.46
CA TYR A 86 -16.77 -11.72 16.72
C TYR A 86 -15.25 -11.57 16.90
N GLU A 87 -14.60 -12.52 17.57
CA GLU A 87 -13.15 -12.55 17.72
C GLU A 87 -12.46 -12.63 16.36
N LEU A 88 -12.87 -13.58 15.52
CA LEU A 88 -12.30 -13.75 14.17
C LEU A 88 -12.63 -12.57 13.26
N PHE A 89 -13.87 -12.07 13.31
CA PHE A 89 -14.28 -10.86 12.60
C PHE A 89 -13.40 -9.66 12.98
N SER A 90 -13.13 -9.49 14.27
CA SER A 90 -12.28 -8.42 14.79
C SER A 90 -10.83 -8.58 14.34
N MET A 91 -10.29 -9.80 14.37
CA MET A 91 -8.94 -10.09 13.89
C MET A 91 -8.78 -9.79 12.40
N ILE A 92 -9.75 -10.19 11.57
CA ILE A 92 -9.75 -9.90 10.13
C ILE A 92 -9.73 -8.38 9.89
N HIS A 93 -10.57 -7.62 10.59
CA HIS A 93 -10.61 -6.17 10.45
C HIS A 93 -9.36 -5.48 10.98
N GLN A 94 -8.78 -5.94 12.09
CA GLN A 94 -7.48 -5.44 12.56
C GLN A 94 -6.37 -5.66 11.53
N TRP A 95 -6.29 -6.85 10.95
CA TRP A 95 -5.31 -7.13 9.89
C TRP A 95 -5.54 -6.25 8.65
N ARG A 96 -6.81 -5.99 8.27
CA ARG A 96 -7.15 -5.05 7.18
C ARG A 96 -6.63 -3.64 7.47
N MET A 97 -6.68 -3.18 8.72
CA MET A 97 -6.13 -1.86 9.11
C MET A 97 -4.62 -1.80 9.03
N ILE A 98 -3.92 -2.87 9.41
CA ILE A 98 -2.47 -2.97 9.22
C ILE A 98 -2.13 -2.90 7.73
N SER A 99 -2.87 -3.63 6.89
CA SER A 99 -2.70 -3.61 5.43
C SER A 99 -2.96 -2.22 4.84
N ILE A 100 -4.03 -1.55 5.23
CA ILE A 100 -4.37 -0.19 4.78
C ILE A 100 -3.29 0.81 5.19
N GLN A 101 -2.81 0.77 6.44
CA GLN A 101 -1.73 1.65 6.89
C GLN A 101 -0.45 1.45 6.07
N ASN A 102 -0.07 0.20 5.82
CA ASN A 102 1.10 -0.11 4.99
C ASN A 102 0.96 0.48 3.57
N VAL A 103 -0.21 0.29 2.94
CA VAL A 103 -0.47 0.81 1.58
C VAL A 103 -0.52 2.33 1.57
N TYR A 104 -1.13 2.96 2.58
CA TYR A 104 -1.16 4.41 2.73
C TYR A 104 0.25 5.00 2.83
N GLN A 105 1.11 4.42 3.66
CA GLN A 105 2.50 4.88 3.78
C GLN A 105 3.26 4.74 2.45
N GLN A 106 3.05 3.64 1.70
CA GLN A 106 3.66 3.47 0.38
C GLN A 106 3.23 4.54 -0.61
N ARG A 107 1.95 4.95 -0.57
CA ARG A 107 1.43 6.08 -1.37
C ARG A 107 2.11 7.38 -1.01
N GLU A 108 2.22 7.70 0.28
CA GLU A 108 2.88 8.94 0.74
C GLU A 108 4.36 9.00 0.33
N MET A 109 5.01 7.84 0.15
CA MET A 109 6.38 7.73 -0.36
C MET A 109 6.48 7.75 -1.91
N GLY A 110 5.36 7.83 -2.63
CA GLY A 110 5.34 7.75 -4.09
C GLY A 110 5.68 6.37 -4.67
N LEU A 111 5.54 5.32 -3.87
CA LEU A 111 5.83 3.93 -4.24
C LEU A 111 4.59 3.14 -4.67
N LEU A 112 3.40 3.76 -4.56
CA LEU A 112 2.12 3.14 -4.92
C LEU A 112 1.52 3.80 -6.17
N PRO A 113 1.17 3.03 -7.22
CA PRO A 113 0.43 3.57 -8.36
C PRO A 113 -0.94 4.16 -7.97
N ASP A 114 -1.37 5.22 -8.66
CA ASP A 114 -2.61 5.93 -8.36
C ASP A 114 -3.87 5.07 -8.55
N ASP A 115 -3.89 4.20 -9.55
CA ASP A 115 -4.99 3.28 -9.81
C ASP A 115 -5.14 2.23 -8.69
N VAL A 116 -4.01 1.76 -8.16
CA VAL A 116 -3.99 0.87 -6.99
C VAL A 116 -4.48 1.61 -5.74
N TRP A 117 -4.13 2.89 -5.59
CA TRP A 117 -4.64 3.72 -4.50
C TRP A 117 -6.14 3.92 -4.58
N GLU A 118 -6.72 4.24 -5.74
CA GLU A 118 -8.17 4.43 -5.87
C GLU A 118 -8.96 3.15 -5.54
N GLN A 119 -8.44 1.97 -5.90
CA GLN A 119 -9.03 0.71 -5.46
C GLN A 119 -9.02 0.57 -3.93
N VAL A 120 -7.92 0.93 -3.29
CA VAL A 120 -7.76 0.83 -1.82
C VAL A 120 -8.65 1.86 -1.12
N ARG A 121 -8.72 3.10 -1.64
CA ARG A 121 -9.65 4.12 -1.17
C ARG A 121 -11.09 3.61 -1.18
N GLY A 122 -11.55 3.01 -2.28
CA GLY A 122 -12.90 2.45 -2.35
C GLY A 122 -13.19 1.39 -1.27
N ARG A 123 -12.19 0.58 -0.91
CA ARG A 123 -12.31 -0.39 0.21
C ARG A 123 -12.38 0.30 1.57
N ILE A 124 -11.57 1.35 1.77
CA ILE A 124 -11.60 2.16 3.00
C ILE A 124 -12.98 2.81 3.15
N GLU A 125 -13.49 3.43 2.08
CA GLU A 125 -14.80 4.07 2.06
C GLU A 125 -15.92 3.07 2.35
N SER A 126 -15.91 1.90 1.72
CA SER A 126 -16.87 0.83 1.99
C SER A 126 -16.83 0.38 3.45
N GLN A 127 -15.64 0.27 4.06
CA GLN A 127 -15.53 -0.08 5.47
C GLN A 127 -16.01 1.07 6.39
N TRP A 128 -15.70 2.32 6.02
CA TRP A 128 -16.05 3.52 6.77
C TRP A 128 -17.56 3.81 6.80
N GLN A 129 -18.29 3.34 5.78
CA GLN A 129 -19.74 3.40 5.70
C GLN A 129 -20.43 2.59 6.81
N ASN A 130 -19.77 1.59 7.42
CA ASN A 130 -20.31 0.87 8.57
C ASN A 130 -19.87 1.54 9.87
N CYS A 131 -20.84 2.07 10.64
CA CYS A 131 -20.54 2.75 11.90
C CYS A 131 -19.77 1.85 12.90
N HIS A 132 -20.07 0.55 12.92
CA HIS A 132 -19.46 -0.40 13.85
C HIS A 132 -18.01 -0.75 13.50
N LEU A 133 -17.59 -0.48 12.26
CA LEU A 133 -16.23 -0.73 11.79
C LEU A 133 -15.29 0.46 12.02
N ARG A 134 -15.81 1.65 12.33
CA ARG A 134 -15.00 2.86 12.53
C ARG A 134 -13.97 2.71 13.65
N ARG A 135 -14.29 1.94 14.69
CA ARG A 135 -13.39 1.64 15.80
C ARG A 135 -12.05 1.04 15.36
N PHE A 136 -12.02 0.32 14.24
CA PHE A 136 -10.77 -0.27 13.74
C PHE A 136 -9.79 0.77 13.19
N PHE A 137 -10.29 1.94 12.78
CA PHE A 137 -9.45 3.05 12.36
C PHE A 137 -8.89 3.85 13.55
N GLU A 138 -9.27 3.53 14.78
CA GLU A 138 -8.69 4.16 15.97
C GLU A 138 -7.22 3.75 16.14
N GLY A 139 -6.36 4.72 16.41
CA GLY A 139 -4.93 4.46 16.66
C GLY A 139 -4.09 4.23 15.40
N VAL A 140 -4.62 4.51 14.21
CA VAL A 140 -3.80 4.57 12.99
C VAL A 140 -2.80 5.74 13.02
N ILE A 141 -1.78 5.69 12.16
CA ILE A 141 -0.82 6.78 12.01
C ILE A 141 -1.51 8.15 11.75
N PRO A 142 -0.93 9.27 12.22
CA PRO A 142 -1.57 10.58 12.13
C PRO A 142 -1.97 11.01 10.70
N SER A 143 -1.14 10.71 9.70
CA SER A 143 -1.44 11.07 8.31
C SER A 143 -2.63 10.31 7.74
N LEU A 144 -2.79 9.02 8.09
CA LEU A 144 -3.97 8.24 7.74
C LEU A 144 -5.19 8.74 8.51
N GLN A 145 -5.04 9.08 9.80
CA GLN A 145 -6.14 9.63 10.60
C GLN A 145 -6.73 10.89 9.97
N THR A 146 -5.89 11.80 9.47
CA THR A 146 -6.33 13.00 8.75
C THR A 146 -7.13 12.65 7.49
N PHE A 147 -6.70 11.64 6.72
CA PHE A 147 -7.44 11.17 5.56
C PHE A 147 -8.80 10.55 5.95
N ILE A 148 -8.85 9.73 7.00
CA ILE A 148 -10.09 9.13 7.48
C ILE A 148 -11.08 10.23 7.94
N GLN A 149 -10.59 11.26 8.60
CA GLN A 149 -11.39 12.42 9.02
C GLN A 149 -11.90 13.27 7.85
N SER A 150 -11.35 13.12 6.64
CA SER A 150 -11.89 13.80 5.46
C SER A 150 -12.96 12.98 4.73
N LEU A 151 -13.26 11.76 5.16
CA LEU A 151 -14.35 10.96 4.63
C LEU A 151 -15.71 11.41 5.22
N PRO A 152 -16.84 11.10 4.56
CA PRO A 152 -18.17 11.48 5.05
C PRO A 152 -18.44 11.03 6.48
N GLU A 153 -19.05 11.90 7.28
CA GLU A 153 -19.39 11.59 8.67
C GLU A 153 -20.58 10.63 8.75
N GLU A 154 -21.49 10.63 7.77
CA GLU A 154 -22.63 9.72 7.73
C GLU A 154 -22.18 8.25 7.60
N CYS A 155 -22.84 7.35 8.34
CA CYS A 155 -22.64 5.91 8.25
C CYS A 155 -23.95 5.14 8.50
N VAL A 156 -23.97 3.88 8.08
CA VAL A 156 -25.03 2.92 8.32
C VAL A 156 -24.72 2.14 9.60
N SER A 157 -25.68 2.06 10.50
CA SER A 157 -25.59 1.30 11.75
C SER A 157 -26.56 0.12 11.82
N GLU A 158 -27.49 0.04 10.85
CA GLU A 158 -28.49 -1.02 10.71
C GLU A 158 -28.19 -1.81 9.43
N TYR A 159 -27.79 -3.06 9.61
CA TYR A 159 -27.55 -3.98 8.51
C TYR A 159 -28.54 -5.15 8.57
N PRO A 160 -28.96 -5.69 7.42
CA PRO A 160 -29.78 -6.89 7.40
C PRO A 160 -29.02 -8.04 8.07
N LYS A 161 -29.74 -8.82 8.89
CA LYS A 161 -29.23 -10.05 9.51
C LYS A 161 -29.06 -11.17 8.49
#